data_AF-A0A7Y9EIE7-F1
#
_entry.id   AF-A0A7Y9EIE7-F1
#
_cell.length_a   1.000
_cell.length_b   1.000
_cell.length_c   1.000
_cell.angle_alpha   90.00
_cell.angle_beta   90.00
_cell.angle_gamma   90.00
#
_symmetry.space_group_name_H-M   'P 1'
#
loop_
_entity.id
_entity.type
_entity.pdbx_description
1 polymer ?
#
loop_
_entity_poly.entity_id
_entity_poly.type
_entity_poly.pdbx_seq_one_letter_code
_entity_poly.pdbx_strand_id
1 'polypeptide(L)'
;MNLPDAMRMILAESAAYPELMRVARDAYDDLAAGRRVHHATLSWVVREASRKDLYGVLIRKHGAAVFDDVITVLCREIDRQAPVPSR
;
A
#
# COMPACT_ATOMS: atom_id res chain seq x y z
N MET A 1 3.77 -3.55 12.17
CA MET A 1 4.20 -2.65 11.08
C MET A 1 3.39 -1.35 11.11
N ASN A 2 3.95 -0.20 10.71
CA ASN A 2 3.20 1.06 10.56
C ASN A 2 2.90 1.36 9.07
N LEU A 3 2.09 2.40 8.80
CA LEU A 3 1.63 2.72 7.44
C LEU A 3 2.77 3.16 6.48
N PRO A 4 3.69 4.06 6.88
CA PRO A 4 4.87 4.36 6.05
C PRO A 4 5.72 3.13 5.71
N ASP A 5 5.94 2.23 6.67
CA ASP A 5 6.72 1.00 6.45
C ASP A 5 6.03 0.09 5.44
N ALA A 6 4.71 -0.09 5.57
CA ALA A 6 3.92 -0.88 4.62
C ALA A 6 3.99 -0.29 3.19
N MET A 7 3.86 1.03 3.05
CA MET A 7 3.98 1.71 1.75
C MET A 7 5.41 1.59 1.18
N ARG A 8 6.44 1.68 2.04
CA ARG A 8 7.83 1.49 1.64
C ARG A 8 8.08 0.09 1.06
N MET A 9 7.46 -0.94 1.63
CA MET A 9 7.59 -2.31 1.12
C MET A 9 6.93 -2.45 -0.26
N ILE A 10 5.74 -1.87 -0.46
CA ILE A 10 5.12 -1.81 -1.79
C ILE A 10 6.03 -1.09 -2.78
N LEU A 11 6.56 0.08 -2.41
CA LEU A 11 7.48 0.85 -3.24
C LEU A 11 8.72 0.04 -3.64
N ALA A 12 9.35 -0.66 -2.68
CA ALA A 12 10.56 -1.44 -2.90
C ALA A 12 10.36 -2.56 -3.95
N GLU A 13 9.17 -3.16 -3.99
CA GLU A 13 8.84 -4.23 -4.93
C GLU A 13 8.19 -3.73 -6.23
N SER A 14 7.94 -2.42 -6.35
CA SER A 14 7.24 -1.81 -7.50
C SER A 14 8.15 -1.44 -8.68
N ALA A 15 9.46 -1.70 -8.60
CA ALA A 15 10.44 -1.25 -9.60
C ALA A 15 10.11 -1.68 -11.05
N ALA A 16 9.45 -2.84 -11.23
CA ALA A 16 9.02 -3.33 -12.55
C ALA A 16 7.75 -2.65 -13.10
N TYR A 17 7.09 -1.80 -12.32
CA TYR A 17 5.79 -1.20 -12.63
C TYR A 17 5.85 0.33 -12.46
N PRO A 18 6.27 1.09 -13.50
CA PRO A 18 6.60 2.50 -13.36
C PRO A 18 5.49 3.38 -12.79
N GLU A 19 4.23 3.15 -13.18
CA GLU A 19 3.08 3.92 -12.67
C GLU A 19 2.82 3.62 -11.18
N LEU A 20 2.83 2.34 -10.80
CA LEU A 20 2.67 1.92 -9.41
C LEU A 20 3.82 2.44 -8.55
N MET A 21 5.07 2.34 -9.04
CA MET A 21 6.24 2.87 -8.36
C MET A 21 6.11 4.37 -8.12
N ARG A 22 5.68 5.14 -9.12
CA ARG A 22 5.50 6.59 -8.98
C ARG A 22 4.47 6.92 -7.89
N VAL A 23 3.29 6.31 -7.95
CA VAL A 23 2.23 6.58 -6.98
C VAL A 23 2.60 6.10 -5.57
N ALA A 24 3.25 4.93 -5.45
CA ALA A 24 3.74 4.42 -4.17
C ALA A 24 4.84 5.31 -3.58
N ARG A 25 5.68 5.93 -4.43
CA ARG A 25 6.70 6.88 -4.01
C ARG A 25 6.08 8.16 -3.48
N ASP A 26 5.19 8.78 -4.25
CA ASP A 26 4.50 10.01 -3.85
C ASP A 26 3.76 9.78 -2.52
N ALA A 27 3.06 8.65 -2.39
CA ALA A 27 2.38 8.27 -1.15
C ALA A 27 3.35 8.03 0.02
N TYR A 28 4.48 7.35 -0.20
CA TYR A 28 5.49 7.14 0.83
C TYR A 28 6.09 8.46 1.30
N ASP A 29 6.43 9.38 0.39
CA ASP A 29 7.02 10.67 0.74
C ASP A 29 6.05 11.54 1.56
N ASP A 30 4.76 11.50 1.24
CA ASP A 30 3.71 12.13 2.05
C ASP A 30 3.62 11.52 3.45
N LEU A 31 3.54 10.19 3.54
CA LEU A 31 3.46 9.47 4.82
C LEU A 31 4.71 9.66 5.68
N ALA A 32 5.90 9.66 5.09
CA ALA A 32 7.18 9.87 5.76
C ALA A 32 7.30 11.30 6.30
N ALA A 33 6.68 12.27 5.64
CA ALA A 33 6.57 13.65 6.12
C ALA A 33 5.42 13.86 7.13
N GLY A 34 4.73 12.80 7.55
CA GLY A 34 3.59 12.85 8.47
C GLY A 34 2.32 13.43 7.86
N ARG A 35 2.27 13.60 6.52
CA ARG A 35 1.07 14.00 5.80
C ARG A 35 0.13 12.81 5.62
N ARG A 36 -1.15 13.11 5.38
CA ARG A 36 -2.16 12.08 5.09
C ARG A 36 -2.20 11.82 3.59
N VAL A 37 -2.29 10.54 3.24
CA VAL A 37 -2.60 10.09 1.87
C VAL A 37 -4.08 9.74 1.81
N HIS A 38 -4.77 10.24 0.78
CA HIS A 38 -6.20 10.01 0.60
C HIS A 38 -6.50 8.52 0.35
N HIS A 39 -7.56 7.99 0.96
CA HIS A 39 -7.93 6.57 0.86
C HIS A 39 -8.06 6.08 -0.58
N ALA A 40 -8.55 6.91 -1.51
CA ALA A 40 -8.64 6.54 -2.92
C ALA A 40 -7.27 6.19 -3.54
N THR A 41 -6.20 6.89 -3.15
CA THR A 41 -4.83 6.59 -3.57
C THR A 41 -4.36 5.27 -2.96
N LEU A 42 -4.58 5.06 -1.67
CA LEU A 42 -4.23 3.81 -1.00
C LEU A 42 -4.97 2.61 -1.61
N SER A 43 -6.27 2.73 -1.85
CA SER A 43 -7.09 1.71 -2.52
C SER A 43 -6.61 1.43 -3.94
N TRP A 44 -6.22 2.46 -4.68
CA TRP A 44 -5.63 2.30 -6.01
C TRP A 44 -4.32 1.50 -5.94
N VAL A 45 -3.42 1.84 -5.02
CA VAL A 45 -2.13 1.14 -4.83
C VAL A 45 -2.36 -0.33 -4.50
N VAL A 46 -3.24 -0.63 -3.54
CA VAL A 46 -3.56 -2.01 -3.14
C VAL A 46 -4.09 -2.81 -4.33
N ARG A 47 -5.06 -2.25 -5.07
CA ARG A 47 -5.64 -2.91 -6.24
C ARG A 47 -4.63 -3.13 -7.37
N GLU A 48 -3.80 -2.12 -7.64
CA GLU A 48 -2.83 -2.18 -8.73
C GLU A 48 -1.69 -3.15 -8.40
N ALA A 49 -1.21 -3.16 -7.15
CA ALA A 49 -0.23 -4.15 -6.67
C ALA A 49 -0.75 -5.60 -6.81
N SER A 50 -2.04 -5.84 -6.52
CA SER A 50 -2.67 -7.15 -6.74
C SER A 50 -2.67 -7.54 -8.22
N ARG A 51 -3.10 -6.63 -9.11
CA ARG A 51 -3.16 -6.87 -10.56
C ARG A 51 -1.81 -7.18 -11.19
N LYS A 52 -0.73 -6.67 -10.61
CA LYS A 52 0.64 -6.87 -11.08
C LYS A 52 1.35 -8.08 -10.47
N ASP A 53 0.65 -8.91 -9.68
CA ASP A 53 1.23 -10.02 -8.90
C ASP A 53 2.32 -9.59 -7.88
N LEU A 54 2.25 -8.34 -7.41
CA LEU A 54 3.18 -7.87 -6.39
C LEU A 54 2.97 -8.60 -5.06
N TYR A 55 1.77 -9.11 -4.83
CA TYR A 55 1.42 -9.90 -3.65
C TYR A 55 2.20 -11.22 -3.64
N GLY A 56 2.24 -11.91 -4.79
CA GLY A 56 3.08 -13.09 -4.95
C GLY A 56 4.56 -12.78 -4.72
N VAL A 57 5.06 -11.64 -5.23
CA VAL A 57 6.44 -11.20 -4.98
C VAL A 57 6.70 -10.96 -3.50
N LEU A 58 5.81 -10.24 -2.81
CA LEU A 58 5.91 -9.95 -1.38
C LEU A 58 5.91 -11.23 -0.55
N ILE A 59 4.99 -12.17 -0.81
CA ILE A 59 4.92 -13.46 -0.12
C ILE A 59 6.21 -14.27 -0.35
N ARG A 60 6.71 -14.32 -1.59
CA ARG A 60 7.93 -15.08 -1.92
C ARG A 60 9.19 -14.50 -1.28
N LYS A 61 9.32 -13.18 -1.21
CA LYS A 61 10.54 -12.50 -0.73
C LYS A 61 10.54 -12.25 0.78
N HIS A 62 9.39 -11.92 1.35
CA HIS A 62 9.26 -11.46 2.74
C HIS A 62 8.43 -12.39 3.62
N GLY A 63 7.74 -13.38 3.01
CA GLY A 63 6.89 -14.33 3.71
C GLY A 63 5.44 -13.85 3.86
N ALA A 64 4.53 -14.82 4.05
CA ALA A 64 3.10 -14.57 4.14
C ALA A 64 2.71 -13.66 5.32
N ALA A 65 3.33 -13.85 6.50
CA ALA A 65 3.03 -13.04 7.68
C ALA A 65 3.34 -11.55 7.46
N VAL A 66 4.44 -11.23 6.77
CA VAL A 66 4.81 -9.85 6.45
C VAL A 66 3.85 -9.27 5.41
N PHE A 67 3.47 -10.06 4.40
CA PHE A 67 2.46 -9.66 3.44
C PHE A 67 1.12 -9.33 4.12
N ASP A 68 0.65 -10.19 5.03
CA ASP A 68 -0.61 -9.99 5.75
C ASP A 68 -0.55 -8.71 6.59
N ASP A 69 0.57 -8.43 7.25
CA ASP A 69 0.80 -7.19 7.99
C ASP A 69 0.72 -5.95 7.09
N VAL A 70 1.39 -5.98 5.92
CA VAL A 70 1.39 -4.88 4.94
C VAL A 70 -0.04 -4.56 4.49
N ILE A 71 -0.78 -5.58 4.04
CA ILE A 71 -2.15 -5.40 3.53
C ILE A 71 -3.09 -4.98 4.65
N THR A 72 -2.98 -5.58 5.84
CA THR A 72 -3.82 -5.25 6.98
C THR A 72 -3.69 -3.79 7.37
N VAL A 73 -2.48 -3.24 7.42
CA VAL A 73 -2.26 -1.83 7.77
C VAL A 73 -2.83 -0.90 6.70
N LEU A 74 -2.62 -1.20 5.41
CA LEU A 74 -3.16 -0.40 4.30
C LEU A 74 -4.69 -0.40 4.29
N CYS A 75 -5.31 -1.58 4.41
CA CYS A 75 -6.76 -1.72 4.44
C CYS A 75 -7.38 -1.02 5.66
N ARG A 76 -6.76 -1.13 6.84
CA ARG A 76 -7.23 -0.42 8.04
C ARG A 76 -7.21 1.10 7.86
N GLU A 77 -6.19 1.65 7.22
CA GLU A 77 -6.16 3.09 6.95
C GLU A 77 -7.21 3.50 5.92
N ILE A 78 -7.43 2.68 4.89
CA ILE A 78 -8.49 2.89 3.91
C ILE A 78 -9.85 2.91 4.63
N ASP A 79 -10.15 1.89 5.44
CA ASP A 79 -11.42 1.77 6.17
C ASP A 79 -11.63 2.91 7.17
N ARG A 80 -10.55 3.39 7.80
CA ARG A 80 -10.58 4.54 8.71
C ARG A 80 -11.03 5.83 8.00
N GLN A 81 -10.63 6.00 6.74
CA GLN A 81 -10.88 7.22 5.97
C GLN A 81 -12.12 7.12 5.06
N ALA A 82 -12.47 5.91 4.63
CA ALA A 82 -13.59 5.68 3.74
C ALA A 82 -14.89 6.09 4.43
N PRO A 83 -15.76 6.86 3.76
CA PRO A 83 -17.07 7.18 4.32
C PRO A 83 -17.83 5.87 4.54
N VAL A 84 -18.25 5.63 5.79
CA VAL A 84 -19.17 4.53 6.10
C VAL A 84 -20.40 4.74 5.20
N PRO A 85 -20.75 3.79 4.32
CA PRO A 85 -21.96 3.93 3.54
C PRO A 85 -23.12 4.05 4.53
N SER A 86 -23.79 5.20 4.56
CA SER A 86 -25.07 5.35 5.21
C SER A 86 -26.01 4.36 4.54
N ARG A 87 -26.28 3.24 5.23
CA ARG A 87 -27.24 2.20 4.84
C ARG A 87 -28.65 2.77 4.74
#